data_AF-A0A5C8NUK3-F1
#
_entry.id   AF-A0A5C8NUK3-F1
#
_cell.length_a   1.000
_cell.length_b   1.000
_cell.length_c   1.000
_cell.angle_alpha   90.00
_cell.angle_beta   90.00
_cell.angle_gamma   90.00
#
_symmetry.space_group_name_H-M   'P 1'
#
loop_
_entity.id
_entity.type
_entity.pdbx_description
1 polymer ?
#
loop_
_entity_poly.entity_id
_entity_poly.type
_entity_poly.pdbx_seq_one_letter_code
_entity_poly.pdbx_strand_id
1 'polypeptide(L)'
;MTQHESIQADAYPIDAELRDDGTGGPELAWLARSYGDSPRALVFRNPSSDWRLFVVTLPLASRLSLMANPVFAQLTRAWGLNVRFVGVDRDGLAYDFRALLSDRTLALLVELLARRESGETPGEAPDGSRGERTLDVLFEALAREMLTVLERRHEDWHRHLARELRLEPALAGNLFDHGGRYPDFLAALRGALRKGLIEVEFYGRALRSIDLREAAVDARIAALIESSLDPVSLAKLARTGAGRHLGCYNWLRIEPARAAHRAHMLASLPAFADFFADSLLAPEHSASAGFDLKPLAARSQSAHSLHWAGVLRRAIDAGQDRAAIEAIAQRFAVGDNVIRRIWRERPAALGQPPTWHLAQVLRRLHALGERDWPATETAWRTLLAQAVPAEAL
;
A
#
# COMPACT_ATOMS: atom_id res chain seq x y z
N MET A 1 -20.26 2.83 20.86
CA MET A 1 -20.40 3.40 19.50
C MET A 1 -19.02 3.44 18.88
N THR A 2 -18.83 2.72 17.79
CA THR A 2 -17.62 2.76 16.96
C THR A 2 -17.47 4.16 16.41
N GLN A 3 -16.36 4.85 16.66
CA GLN A 3 -16.10 6.15 16.03
C GLN A 3 -15.58 5.91 14.62
N HIS A 4 -16.36 6.29 13.61
CA HIS A 4 -15.94 6.26 12.20
C HIS A 4 -15.76 7.67 11.65
N GLU A 5 -14.82 7.81 10.74
CA GLU A 5 -14.45 9.07 10.08
C GLU A 5 -14.22 8.77 8.59
N SER A 6 -14.76 9.62 7.70
CA SER A 6 -14.42 9.58 6.28
C SER A 6 -13.40 10.66 5.95
N ILE A 7 -12.27 10.31 5.36
CA ILE A 7 -11.29 11.28 4.88
C ILE A 7 -11.67 11.72 3.47
N GLN A 8 -11.77 13.02 3.26
CA GLN A 8 -12.09 13.63 1.97
C GLN A 8 -10.89 14.46 1.50
N ALA A 9 -10.88 14.77 0.20
CA ALA A 9 -9.92 15.71 -0.35
C ALA A 9 -10.27 17.14 0.09
N ASP A 10 -9.25 17.96 0.30
CA ASP A 10 -9.46 19.37 0.65
C ASP A 10 -10.00 20.16 -0.55
N ALA A 11 -10.83 21.16 -0.27
CA ALA A 11 -11.36 22.07 -1.27
C ALA A 11 -10.31 23.12 -1.67
N TYR A 12 -10.22 23.42 -2.96
CA TYR A 12 -9.36 24.47 -3.52
C TYR A 12 -10.19 25.45 -4.36
N PRO A 13 -9.71 26.69 -4.57
CA PRO A 13 -10.44 27.68 -5.35
C PRO A 13 -10.82 27.22 -6.76
N ILE A 14 -9.97 26.41 -7.41
CA ILE A 14 -10.22 25.85 -8.75
C ILE A 14 -11.42 24.90 -8.80
N ASP A 15 -11.94 24.43 -7.67
CA ASP A 15 -13.12 23.57 -7.64
C ASP A 15 -14.37 24.28 -8.10
N ALA A 16 -14.52 25.56 -7.76
CA ALA A 16 -15.66 26.34 -8.22
C ALA A 16 -15.65 26.45 -9.75
N GLU A 17 -14.46 26.65 -10.34
CA GLU A 17 -14.27 26.71 -11.80
C GLU A 17 -14.46 25.32 -12.45
N LEU A 18 -13.94 24.25 -11.84
CA LEU A 18 -14.07 22.88 -12.38
C LEU A 18 -15.51 22.36 -12.30
N ARG A 19 -16.27 22.76 -11.29
CA ARG A 19 -17.67 22.38 -11.07
C ARG A 19 -18.65 23.26 -11.84
N ASP A 20 -18.17 24.29 -12.52
CA ASP A 20 -18.98 25.16 -13.36
C ASP A 20 -19.13 24.54 -14.75
N ASP A 21 -20.36 24.19 -15.08
CA ASP A 21 -20.74 23.63 -16.38
C ASP A 21 -20.37 24.60 -17.53
N GLY A 22 -20.37 25.92 -17.29
CA GLY A 22 -20.01 26.94 -18.26
C GLY A 22 -18.53 26.99 -18.61
N THR A 23 -17.66 26.55 -17.69
CA THR A 23 -16.20 26.57 -17.85
C THR A 23 -15.67 25.28 -18.47
N GLY A 24 -16.14 24.12 -18.00
CA GLY A 24 -15.60 22.81 -18.39
C GLY A 24 -16.51 21.93 -19.27
N GLY A 25 -17.78 22.32 -19.41
CA GLY A 25 -18.85 21.45 -19.89
C GLY A 25 -19.43 20.55 -18.79
N PRO A 26 -20.66 20.03 -18.98
CA PRO A 26 -21.41 19.32 -17.94
C PRO A 26 -20.74 18.01 -17.49
N GLU A 27 -20.04 17.33 -18.40
CA GLU A 27 -19.33 16.07 -18.10
C GLU A 27 -18.13 16.31 -17.16
N LEU A 28 -17.31 17.33 -17.43
CA LEU A 28 -16.16 17.66 -16.59
C LEU A 28 -16.62 18.18 -15.22
N ALA A 29 -17.67 19.00 -15.20
CA ALA A 29 -18.26 19.51 -13.97
C ALA A 29 -18.87 18.41 -13.10
N TRP A 30 -19.57 17.44 -13.69
CA TRP A 30 -20.05 16.26 -12.97
C TRP A 30 -18.89 15.44 -12.39
N LEU A 31 -17.85 15.17 -13.19
CA LEU A 31 -16.67 14.44 -12.71
C LEU A 31 -15.91 15.19 -11.61
N ALA A 32 -15.82 16.52 -11.68
CA ALA A 32 -15.18 17.35 -10.65
C ALA A 32 -15.98 17.36 -9.33
N ARG A 33 -17.32 17.35 -9.41
CA ARG A 33 -18.20 17.18 -8.24
C ARG A 33 -17.98 15.82 -7.59
N SER A 34 -18.14 14.74 -8.35
CA SER A 34 -17.91 13.36 -7.88
C SER A 34 -16.50 13.19 -7.29
N TYR A 35 -15.46 13.73 -7.95
CA TYR A 35 -14.09 13.68 -7.46
C TYR A 35 -13.94 14.33 -6.08
N GLY A 36 -14.45 15.55 -5.89
CA GLY A 36 -14.30 16.29 -4.63
C GLY A 36 -15.14 15.71 -3.50
N ASP A 37 -16.33 15.20 -3.82
CA ASP A 37 -17.29 14.75 -2.81
C ASP A 37 -17.06 13.28 -2.39
N SER A 38 -16.25 12.53 -3.14
CA SER A 38 -15.95 11.13 -2.82
C SER A 38 -14.92 10.97 -1.70
N PRO A 39 -15.14 10.07 -0.72
CA PRO A 39 -14.15 9.81 0.32
C PRO A 39 -12.93 9.06 -0.26
N ARG A 40 -11.76 9.32 0.32
CA ARG A 40 -10.49 8.68 -0.03
C ARG A 40 -10.11 7.57 0.93
N ALA A 41 -10.56 7.66 2.17
CA ALA A 41 -10.41 6.58 3.13
C ALA A 41 -11.56 6.57 4.14
N LEU A 42 -11.81 5.39 4.67
CA LEU A 42 -12.70 5.15 5.80
C LEU A 42 -11.83 4.76 7.00
N VAL A 43 -12.04 5.43 8.13
CA VAL A 43 -11.25 5.24 9.34
C VAL A 43 -12.18 4.83 10.46
N PHE A 44 -11.86 3.73 11.13
CA PHE A 44 -12.57 3.28 12.32
C PHE A 44 -11.59 3.23 13.48
N ARG A 45 -11.83 4.03 14.52
CA ARG A 45 -10.98 4.10 15.71
C ARG A 45 -11.56 3.25 16.82
N ASN A 46 -10.70 2.48 17.45
CA ASN A 46 -11.02 1.51 18.50
C ASN A 46 -12.30 0.71 18.18
N PRO A 47 -12.38 0.05 17.01
CA PRO A 47 -13.61 -0.58 16.58
C PRO A 47 -14.03 -1.77 17.45
N SER A 48 -13.10 -2.35 18.19
CA SER A 48 -13.35 -3.38 19.20
C SER A 48 -12.22 -3.40 20.24
N SER A 49 -12.27 -4.30 21.22
CA SER A 49 -11.20 -4.49 22.20
C SER A 49 -9.87 -4.97 21.59
N ASP A 50 -9.91 -5.60 20.41
CA ASP A 50 -8.74 -6.19 19.79
C ASP A 50 -8.09 -5.30 18.74
N TRP A 51 -8.78 -4.22 18.34
CA TRP A 51 -8.39 -3.38 17.22
C TRP A 51 -8.33 -1.91 17.65
N ARG A 52 -7.19 -1.25 17.41
CA ARG A 52 -7.01 0.20 17.65
C ARG A 52 -7.47 1.02 16.47
N LEU A 53 -7.21 0.52 15.27
CA LEU A 53 -7.46 1.26 14.04
C LEU A 53 -7.80 0.29 12.90
N PHE A 54 -8.82 0.65 12.12
CA PHE A 54 -9.00 0.16 10.76
C PHE A 54 -8.98 1.34 9.80
N VAL A 55 -8.27 1.18 8.69
CA VAL A 55 -8.24 2.12 7.58
C VAL A 55 -8.53 1.36 6.29
N VAL A 56 -9.60 1.74 5.61
CA VAL A 56 -9.90 1.28 4.26
C VAL A 56 -9.57 2.42 3.32
N THR A 57 -8.46 2.34 2.59
CA THR A 57 -8.18 3.28 1.51
C THR A 57 -9.02 2.89 0.30
N LEU A 58 -9.68 3.88 -0.27
CA LEU A 58 -10.63 3.67 -1.36
C LEU A 58 -9.97 4.04 -2.68
N PRO A 59 -10.24 3.27 -3.76
CA PRO A 59 -9.92 3.73 -5.09
C PRO A 59 -10.69 5.02 -5.37
N LEU A 60 -10.06 5.95 -6.06
CA LEU A 60 -10.70 7.20 -6.46
C LEU A 60 -11.89 6.94 -7.38
N ALA A 61 -13.06 7.43 -6.97
CA ALA A 61 -14.26 7.45 -7.76
C ALA A 61 -14.08 8.32 -9.01
N SER A 62 -14.05 7.66 -10.17
CA SER A 62 -14.54 8.27 -11.41
C SER A 62 -15.80 7.54 -11.92
N ARG A 63 -16.23 6.48 -11.22
CA ARG A 63 -17.16 5.49 -11.75
C ARG A 63 -17.99 4.75 -10.70
N LEU A 64 -18.29 5.34 -9.53
CA LEU A 64 -19.28 4.73 -8.64
C LEU A 64 -20.64 4.58 -9.34
N SER A 65 -20.95 5.50 -10.27
CA SER A 65 -22.02 5.39 -11.27
C SER A 65 -22.00 4.11 -12.15
N LEU A 66 -20.83 3.53 -12.46
CA LEU A 66 -20.72 2.27 -13.21
C LEU A 66 -20.73 1.03 -12.31
N MET A 67 -20.52 1.18 -11.01
CA MET A 67 -20.59 0.06 -10.06
C MET A 67 -22.04 -0.36 -9.74
N ALA A 68 -23.02 0.49 -10.06
CA ALA A 68 -24.44 0.16 -10.07
C ALA A 68 -24.88 -0.70 -11.28
N ASN A 69 -24.00 -0.87 -12.29
CA ASN A 69 -24.31 -1.63 -13.49
C ASN A 69 -23.84 -3.10 -13.36
N PRO A 70 -24.74 -4.10 -13.48
CA PRO A 70 -24.42 -5.50 -13.25
C PRO A 70 -23.35 -6.08 -14.21
N VAL A 71 -23.12 -5.44 -15.36
CA VAL A 71 -22.05 -5.81 -16.31
C VAL A 71 -20.65 -5.53 -15.73
N PHE A 72 -20.52 -4.62 -14.76
CA PHE A 72 -19.25 -4.17 -14.19
C PHE A 72 -18.79 -4.98 -12.95
N ALA A 73 -19.52 -6.02 -12.54
CA ALA A 73 -19.11 -6.91 -11.45
C ALA A 73 -17.73 -7.57 -11.68
N GLN A 74 -17.31 -7.73 -12.95
CA GLN A 74 -15.95 -8.17 -13.29
C GLN A 74 -14.89 -7.05 -13.13
N LEU A 75 -15.27 -5.78 -13.29
CA LEU A 75 -14.39 -4.62 -13.05
C LEU A 75 -14.17 -4.35 -11.56
N THR A 76 -15.10 -4.78 -10.69
CA THR A 76 -14.92 -4.82 -9.24
C THR A 76 -13.69 -5.64 -8.82
N ARG A 77 -13.27 -6.65 -9.61
CA ARG A 77 -12.00 -7.37 -9.37
C ARG A 77 -10.76 -6.57 -9.78
N ALA A 78 -10.82 -5.84 -10.91
CA ALA A 78 -9.72 -5.00 -11.35
C ALA A 78 -9.53 -3.76 -10.45
N TRP A 79 -10.62 -3.23 -9.86
CA TRP A 79 -10.57 -2.10 -8.92
C TRP A 79 -10.38 -2.54 -7.46
N GLY A 80 -10.80 -3.75 -7.10
CA GLY A 80 -10.42 -4.42 -5.85
C GLY A 80 -8.91 -4.56 -5.67
N LEU A 81 -8.13 -4.42 -6.76
CA LEU A 81 -6.67 -4.34 -6.71
C LEU A 81 -6.13 -3.07 -6.04
N ASN A 82 -6.92 -2.00 -5.90
CA ASN A 82 -6.47 -0.72 -5.35
C ASN A 82 -7.09 -0.37 -3.99
N VAL A 83 -8.17 -1.04 -3.57
CA VAL A 83 -8.61 -0.94 -2.17
C VAL A 83 -7.50 -1.51 -1.28
N ARG A 84 -7.09 -0.79 -0.24
CA ARG A 84 -6.24 -1.35 0.82
C ARG A 84 -7.01 -1.34 2.10
N PHE A 85 -7.03 -2.47 2.79
CA PHE A 85 -7.59 -2.55 4.12
C PHE A 85 -6.46 -2.83 5.11
N VAL A 86 -6.10 -1.80 5.87
CA VAL A 86 -5.07 -1.87 6.90
C VAL A 86 -5.71 -1.89 8.27
N GLY A 87 -5.30 -2.84 9.11
CA GLY A 87 -5.68 -2.89 10.52
C GLY A 87 -4.48 -2.77 11.44
N VAL A 88 -4.66 -2.10 12.58
CA VAL A 88 -3.70 -2.06 13.67
C VAL A 88 -4.36 -2.66 14.91
N ASP A 89 -3.82 -3.77 15.40
CA ASP A 89 -4.35 -4.46 16.58
C ASP A 89 -4.02 -3.70 17.88
N ARG A 90 -4.57 -4.20 18.98
CA ARG A 90 -4.32 -3.66 20.34
C ARG A 90 -2.86 -3.72 20.77
N ASP A 91 -2.04 -4.59 20.17
CA ASP A 91 -0.62 -4.74 20.47
C ASP A 91 0.26 -3.85 19.56
N GLY A 92 -0.38 -3.21 18.59
CA GLY A 92 0.22 -2.27 17.65
C GLY A 92 0.84 -2.94 16.43
N LEU A 93 0.49 -4.20 16.10
CA LEU A 93 0.89 -4.84 14.85
C LEU A 93 -0.01 -4.39 13.70
N ALA A 94 0.59 -4.18 12.53
CA ALA A 94 -0.11 -3.75 11.33
C ALA A 94 -0.42 -4.94 10.41
N TYR A 95 -1.63 -4.99 9.87
CA TYR A 95 -2.14 -6.06 9.02
C TYR A 95 -2.66 -5.51 7.70
N ASP A 96 -2.48 -6.26 6.62
CA ASP A 96 -3.14 -6.07 5.34
C ASP A 96 -4.20 -7.16 5.14
N PHE A 97 -5.46 -6.73 5.18
CA PHE A 97 -6.63 -7.58 5.07
C PHE A 97 -7.31 -7.50 3.71
N ARG A 98 -6.62 -7.03 2.67
CA ARG A 98 -7.17 -6.96 1.31
C ARG A 98 -7.72 -8.30 0.82
N ALA A 99 -7.04 -9.41 1.15
CA ALA A 99 -7.48 -10.77 0.83
C ALA A 99 -8.77 -11.20 1.56
N LEU A 100 -9.20 -10.45 2.58
CA LEU A 100 -10.43 -10.70 3.35
C LEU A 100 -11.61 -9.86 2.88
N LEU A 101 -11.40 -8.91 1.96
CA LEU A 101 -12.49 -8.15 1.34
C LEU A 101 -13.28 -9.09 0.43
N SER A 102 -14.40 -9.57 0.93
CA SER A 102 -15.29 -10.44 0.16
C SER A 102 -16.03 -9.65 -0.93
N ASP A 103 -16.51 -10.34 -1.97
CA ASP A 103 -17.37 -9.74 -3.00
C ASP A 103 -18.60 -9.05 -2.37
N ARG A 104 -19.11 -9.60 -1.26
CA ARG A 104 -20.21 -8.99 -0.47
C ARG A 104 -19.79 -7.68 0.20
N THR A 105 -18.63 -7.65 0.83
CA THR A 105 -18.08 -6.45 1.48
C THR A 105 -17.82 -5.36 0.45
N LEU A 106 -17.29 -5.74 -0.72
CA LEU A 106 -17.12 -4.84 -1.85
C LEU A 106 -18.47 -4.32 -2.37
N ALA A 107 -19.49 -5.18 -2.50
CA ALA A 107 -20.83 -4.75 -2.92
C ALA A 107 -21.47 -3.75 -1.93
N LEU A 108 -21.33 -3.98 -0.62
CA LEU A 108 -21.81 -3.03 0.39
C LEU A 108 -21.07 -1.69 0.32
N LEU A 109 -19.74 -1.72 0.14
CA LEU A 109 -18.93 -0.53 -0.06
C LEU A 109 -19.36 0.25 -1.30
N VAL A 110 -19.63 -0.46 -2.39
CA VAL A 110 -20.13 0.11 -3.65
C VAL A 110 -21.48 0.77 -3.47
N GLU A 111 -22.43 0.09 -2.83
CA GLU A 111 -23.77 0.59 -2.56
C GLU A 111 -23.72 1.86 -1.70
N LEU A 112 -22.85 1.88 -0.68
CA LEU A 112 -22.59 3.04 0.16
C LEU A 112 -22.11 4.24 -0.66
N LEU A 113 -21.17 4.00 -1.57
CA LEU A 113 -20.56 5.04 -2.38
C LEU A 113 -21.52 5.55 -3.47
N ALA A 114 -22.33 4.68 -4.09
CA ALA A 114 -23.32 5.06 -5.10
C ALA A 114 -24.47 5.90 -4.52
N ARG A 115 -24.97 5.56 -3.32
CA ARG A 115 -26.04 6.34 -2.64
C ARG A 115 -25.62 7.76 -2.28
N ARG A 116 -24.33 7.97 -2.07
CA ARG A 116 -23.76 9.29 -1.81
C ARG A 116 -23.70 10.14 -3.08
N GLU A 117 -23.35 9.54 -4.22
CA GLU A 117 -23.31 10.24 -5.51
C GLU A 117 -24.70 10.59 -6.06
N SER A 118 -25.69 9.72 -5.88
CA SER A 118 -27.01 9.92 -6.47
C SER A 118 -27.83 11.01 -5.78
N GLY A 119 -27.49 11.40 -4.55
CA GLY A 119 -28.28 12.36 -3.76
C GLY A 119 -29.74 11.93 -3.59
N GLU A 120 -30.10 10.69 -3.90
CA GLU A 120 -31.47 10.19 -3.93
C GLU A 120 -32.09 10.23 -2.53
N THR A 121 -32.98 11.20 -2.34
CA THR A 121 -33.95 11.27 -1.26
C THR A 121 -35.29 10.76 -1.80
N PRO A 122 -35.90 9.71 -1.21
CA PRO A 122 -37.33 9.50 -1.36
C PRO A 122 -38.04 10.46 -0.41
N GLY A 123 -38.56 11.57 -0.94
CA GLY A 123 -39.50 12.46 -0.26
C GLY A 123 -38.88 13.53 0.65
N GLU A 124 -39.17 14.78 0.29
CA GLU A 124 -38.88 16.07 0.93
C GLU A 124 -38.51 16.09 2.43
N ALA A 125 -37.30 16.59 2.73
CA ALA A 125 -37.03 17.75 3.59
C ALA A 125 -35.52 18.11 3.52
N PRO A 126 -35.13 19.39 3.48
CA PRO A 126 -33.75 19.83 3.38
C PRO A 126 -33.10 19.79 4.77
N ASP A 127 -32.61 18.62 5.17
CA ASP A 127 -31.87 18.51 6.42
C ASP A 127 -30.66 17.58 6.18
N GLY A 128 -29.47 18.18 6.08
CA GLY A 128 -28.19 17.49 5.88
C GLY A 128 -27.92 16.38 6.91
N SER A 129 -28.65 16.41 8.02
CA SER A 129 -28.59 15.43 9.10
C SER A 129 -29.08 14.02 8.74
N ARG A 130 -29.85 13.83 7.65
CA ARG A 130 -30.43 12.52 7.28
C ARG A 130 -29.51 11.70 6.37
N GLY A 131 -28.75 12.34 5.49
CA GLY A 131 -27.72 11.71 4.65
C GLY A 131 -26.56 11.19 5.49
N GLU A 132 -26.11 11.99 6.46
CA GLU A 132 -25.08 11.60 7.45
C GLU A 132 -25.53 10.38 8.27
N ARG A 133 -26.75 10.39 8.81
CA ARG A 133 -27.29 9.23 9.58
C ARG A 133 -27.41 7.95 8.76
N THR A 134 -27.75 8.04 7.48
CA THR A 134 -27.85 6.85 6.61
C THR A 134 -26.47 6.26 6.33
N LEU A 135 -25.47 7.12 6.13
CA LEU A 135 -24.08 6.71 6.01
C LEU A 135 -23.58 6.10 7.31
N ASP A 136 -23.90 6.69 8.46
CA ASP A 136 -23.51 6.15 9.77
C ASP A 136 -24.03 4.72 9.97
N VAL A 137 -25.29 4.45 9.63
CA VAL A 137 -25.89 3.11 9.71
C VAL A 137 -25.20 2.12 8.76
N LEU A 138 -24.85 2.55 7.55
CA LEU A 138 -24.16 1.69 6.58
C LEU A 138 -22.68 1.47 6.95
N PHE A 139 -21.99 2.47 7.50
CA PHE A 139 -20.63 2.35 8.02
C PHE A 139 -20.59 1.43 9.22
N GLU A 140 -21.58 1.52 10.11
CA GLU A 140 -21.72 0.59 11.22
C GLU A 140 -21.95 -0.83 10.73
N ALA A 141 -22.78 -1.02 9.69
CA ALA A 141 -23.02 -2.33 9.08
C ALA A 141 -21.76 -2.90 8.41
N LEU A 142 -21.02 -2.08 7.66
CA LEU A 142 -19.76 -2.45 7.02
C LEU A 142 -18.71 -2.85 8.07
N ALA A 143 -18.53 -2.01 9.10
CA ALA A 143 -17.62 -2.28 10.21
C ALA A 143 -17.97 -3.58 10.94
N ARG A 144 -19.27 -3.81 11.21
CA ARG A 144 -19.75 -5.03 11.87
C ARG A 144 -19.49 -6.28 11.02
N GLU A 145 -19.76 -6.23 9.72
CA GLU A 145 -19.49 -7.35 8.82
C GLU A 145 -17.98 -7.63 8.74
N MET A 146 -17.15 -6.58 8.61
CA MET A 146 -15.69 -6.70 8.58
C MET A 146 -15.13 -7.28 9.88
N LEU A 147 -15.58 -6.78 11.03
CA LEU A 147 -15.22 -7.34 12.34
C LEU A 147 -15.64 -8.80 12.45
N THR A 148 -16.85 -9.15 12.01
CA THR A 148 -17.32 -10.55 12.01
C THR A 148 -16.42 -11.46 11.17
N VAL A 149 -15.97 -11.00 9.99
CA VAL A 149 -15.02 -11.75 9.16
C VAL A 149 -13.67 -11.90 9.85
N LEU A 150 -13.18 -10.85 10.50
CA LEU A 150 -11.90 -10.86 11.23
C LEU A 150 -11.93 -11.75 12.47
N GLU A 151 -13.01 -11.71 13.24
CA GLU A 151 -13.24 -12.57 14.40
C GLU A 151 -13.26 -14.05 13.99
N ARG A 152 -13.96 -14.39 12.90
CA ARG A 152 -13.97 -15.76 12.35
C ARG A 152 -12.60 -16.25 11.89
N ARG A 153 -11.68 -15.34 11.57
CA ARG A 153 -10.32 -15.65 11.09
C ARG A 153 -9.24 -15.31 12.12
N HIS A 154 -9.60 -15.23 13.40
CA HIS A 154 -8.69 -14.86 14.48
C HIS A 154 -7.40 -15.70 14.50
N GLU A 155 -7.50 -17.01 14.30
CA GLU A 155 -6.34 -17.92 14.30
C GLU A 155 -5.35 -17.65 13.14
N ASP A 156 -5.81 -17.02 12.06
CA ASP A 156 -5.06 -16.78 10.82
C ASP A 156 -4.41 -15.39 10.74
N TRP A 157 -4.56 -14.52 11.75
CA TRP A 157 -4.09 -13.12 11.68
C TRP A 157 -2.62 -12.97 11.28
N HIS A 158 -1.75 -13.86 11.73
CA HIS A 158 -0.33 -13.87 11.40
C HIS A 158 -0.05 -13.91 9.88
N ARG A 159 -0.96 -14.52 9.10
CA ARG A 159 -0.87 -14.59 7.63
C ARG A 159 -1.08 -13.21 6.98
N HIS A 160 -1.77 -12.32 7.68
CA HIS A 160 -2.18 -11.01 7.21
C HIS A 160 -1.27 -9.88 7.70
N LEU A 161 -0.16 -10.15 8.40
CA LEU A 161 0.78 -9.09 8.78
C LEU A 161 1.20 -8.30 7.54
N ALA A 162 1.10 -6.97 7.60
CA ALA A 162 1.47 -6.09 6.50
C ALA A 162 2.97 -6.24 6.23
N ARG A 163 3.34 -6.69 5.02
CA ARG A 163 4.74 -6.94 4.64
C ARG A 163 5.29 -6.02 3.58
N GLU A 164 4.44 -5.37 2.80
CA GLU A 164 4.89 -4.65 1.61
C GLU A 164 4.67 -3.14 1.74
N LEU A 165 3.79 -2.72 2.65
CA LEU A 165 3.25 -1.37 2.66
C LEU A 165 4.22 -0.36 3.30
N ARG A 166 4.61 0.64 2.53
CA ARG A 166 5.29 1.85 3.02
C ARG A 166 4.31 2.98 3.28
N LEU A 167 4.55 3.73 4.34
CA LEU A 167 3.78 4.94 4.65
C LEU A 167 4.32 6.18 3.94
N GLU A 168 5.49 6.12 3.30
CA GLU A 168 5.98 7.18 2.43
C GLU A 168 5.34 7.12 1.03
N PRO A 169 4.51 8.09 0.63
CA PRO A 169 3.81 8.05 -0.67
C PRO A 169 4.76 8.09 -1.88
N ALA A 170 5.93 8.68 -1.73
CA ALA A 170 6.91 8.86 -2.82
C ALA A 170 7.76 7.62 -3.12
N LEU A 171 7.70 6.57 -2.29
CA LEU A 171 8.51 5.36 -2.45
C LEU A 171 7.70 4.24 -3.12
N ALA A 172 8.35 3.36 -3.87
CA ALA A 172 7.69 2.18 -4.44
C ALA A 172 7.16 1.25 -3.33
N GLY A 173 6.08 0.52 -3.60
CA GLY A 173 5.44 -0.35 -2.58
C GLY A 173 4.71 0.44 -1.48
N ASN A 174 4.40 1.72 -1.71
CA ASN A 174 3.65 2.49 -0.75
C ASN A 174 2.17 2.05 -0.65
N LEU A 175 1.55 2.35 0.49
CA LEU A 175 0.13 2.12 0.76
C LEU A 175 -0.79 2.85 -0.22
N PHE A 176 -0.30 3.93 -0.80
CA PHE A 176 -1.01 4.95 -1.55
C PHE A 176 -0.83 4.81 -3.07
N ASP A 177 -0.43 3.65 -3.60
CA ASP A 177 0.01 3.53 -5.01
C ASP A 177 -0.89 4.32 -5.99
N HIS A 178 -0.26 5.28 -6.69
CA HIS A 178 -0.92 6.30 -7.49
C HIS A 178 -1.11 5.88 -8.96
N GLY A 179 -0.62 4.70 -9.36
CA GLY A 179 -0.39 4.29 -10.78
C GLY A 179 -1.58 4.38 -11.74
N GLY A 180 -2.79 4.64 -11.24
CA GLY A 180 -3.97 4.92 -12.07
C GLY A 180 -4.97 5.83 -11.39
N ARG A 181 -4.52 6.80 -10.57
CA ARG A 181 -5.43 7.71 -9.88
C ARG A 181 -6.11 8.64 -10.89
N TYR A 182 -7.44 8.69 -10.87
CA TYR A 182 -8.33 9.57 -11.67
C TYR A 182 -8.22 9.46 -13.21
N PRO A 183 -8.25 8.25 -13.82
CA PRO A 183 -7.98 8.08 -15.25
C PRO A 183 -9.02 8.75 -16.14
N ASP A 184 -10.31 8.68 -15.76
CA ASP A 184 -11.40 9.28 -16.53
C ASP A 184 -11.48 10.79 -16.32
N PHE A 185 -11.32 11.31 -15.09
CA PHE A 185 -11.25 12.76 -14.87
C PHE A 185 -10.05 13.37 -15.60
N LEU A 186 -8.88 12.74 -15.58
CA LEU A 186 -7.75 13.15 -16.42
C LEU A 186 -8.05 13.04 -17.90
N ALA A 187 -8.77 12.00 -18.33
CA ALA A 187 -9.14 11.83 -19.72
C ALA A 187 -10.12 12.93 -20.17
N ALA A 188 -11.10 13.27 -19.35
CA ALA A 188 -12.05 14.36 -19.57
C ALA A 188 -11.34 15.72 -19.56
N LEU A 189 -10.44 15.96 -18.60
CA LEU A 189 -9.63 17.18 -18.53
C LEU A 189 -8.72 17.31 -19.78
N ARG A 190 -8.07 16.22 -20.20
CA ARG A 190 -7.31 16.16 -21.47
C ARG A 190 -8.22 16.36 -22.69
N GLY A 191 -9.42 15.82 -22.65
CA GLY A 191 -10.44 15.96 -23.70
C GLY A 191 -10.93 17.40 -23.84
N ALA A 192 -11.22 18.08 -22.72
CA ALA A 192 -11.62 19.47 -22.68
C ALA A 192 -10.52 20.39 -23.22
N LEU A 193 -9.26 20.14 -22.85
CA LEU A 193 -8.11 20.86 -23.40
C LEU A 193 -7.99 20.67 -24.92
N ARG A 194 -8.12 19.43 -25.40
CA ARG A 194 -8.07 19.12 -26.86
C ARG A 194 -9.20 19.77 -27.65
N LYS A 195 -10.38 19.92 -27.04
CA LYS A 195 -11.56 20.55 -27.64
C LYS A 195 -11.53 22.09 -27.55
N GLY A 196 -10.52 22.67 -26.88
CA GLY A 196 -10.42 24.12 -26.66
C GLY A 196 -11.45 24.67 -25.67
N LEU A 197 -12.06 23.81 -24.84
CA LEU A 197 -13.01 24.23 -23.80
C LEU A 197 -12.30 24.88 -22.60
N ILE A 198 -11.05 24.46 -22.34
CA ILE A 198 -10.21 24.99 -21.27
C ILE A 198 -8.82 25.31 -21.81
N GLU A 199 -8.15 26.28 -21.19
CA GLU A 199 -6.80 26.69 -21.57
C GLU A 199 -5.70 25.84 -20.90
N VAL A 200 -4.49 25.89 -21.46
CA VAL A 200 -3.30 25.16 -20.92
C VAL A 200 -2.99 25.58 -19.48
N GLU A 201 -3.15 26.86 -19.16
CA GLU A 201 -2.93 27.36 -17.80
C GLU A 201 -3.92 26.75 -16.81
N PHE A 202 -5.21 26.71 -17.17
CA PHE A 202 -6.25 26.06 -16.37
C PHE A 202 -5.94 24.57 -16.17
N TYR A 203 -5.58 23.87 -17.24
CA TYR A 203 -5.17 22.46 -17.19
C TYR A 203 -4.02 22.23 -16.20
N GLY A 204 -2.97 23.06 -16.26
CA GLY A 204 -1.82 22.98 -15.36
C GLY A 204 -2.17 23.29 -13.90
N ARG A 205 -3.05 24.27 -13.63
CA ARG A 205 -3.57 24.53 -12.29
C ARG A 205 -4.39 23.35 -11.75
N ALA A 206 -5.25 22.76 -12.58
CA ALA A 206 -6.09 21.62 -12.21
C ALA A 206 -5.23 20.42 -11.80
N LEU A 207 -4.25 20.02 -12.63
CA LEU A 207 -3.33 18.92 -12.31
C LEU A 207 -2.58 19.14 -10.99
N ARG A 208 -1.96 20.31 -10.82
CA ARG A 208 -1.25 20.62 -9.57
C ARG A 208 -2.16 20.57 -8.35
N SER A 209 -3.40 21.03 -8.48
CA SER A 209 -4.36 20.99 -7.39
C SER A 209 -4.73 19.57 -6.99
N ILE A 210 -4.79 18.64 -7.95
CA ILE A 210 -5.06 17.22 -7.67
C ILE A 210 -3.87 16.62 -6.93
N ASP A 211 -2.65 16.79 -7.46
CA ASP A 211 -1.44 16.22 -6.85
C ASP A 211 -1.26 16.69 -5.40
N LEU A 212 -1.49 17.99 -5.13
CA LEU A 212 -1.39 18.55 -3.78
C LEU A 212 -2.43 17.97 -2.81
N ARG A 213 -3.69 17.84 -3.23
CA ARG A 213 -4.76 17.27 -2.39
C ARG A 213 -4.50 15.82 -2.06
N GLU A 214 -4.11 15.05 -3.07
CA GLU A 214 -3.87 13.63 -2.91
C GLU A 214 -2.67 13.40 -1.99
N ALA A 215 -1.58 14.16 -2.15
CA ALA A 215 -0.45 14.14 -1.22
C ALA A 215 -0.86 14.52 0.22
N ALA A 216 -1.76 15.50 0.39
CA ALA A 216 -2.27 15.89 1.70
C ALA A 216 -3.13 14.80 2.34
N VAL A 217 -4.00 14.16 1.57
CA VAL A 217 -4.81 13.02 2.01
C VAL A 217 -3.93 11.84 2.41
N ASP A 218 -2.95 11.48 1.59
CA ASP A 218 -2.05 10.36 1.88
C ASP A 218 -1.22 10.64 3.14
N ALA A 219 -0.74 11.89 3.31
CA ALA A 219 -0.05 12.30 4.53
C ALA A 219 -0.95 12.21 5.78
N ARG A 220 -2.24 12.58 5.67
CA ARG A 220 -3.22 12.42 6.75
C ARG A 220 -3.42 10.95 7.10
N ILE A 221 -3.64 10.09 6.12
CA ILE A 221 -3.82 8.64 6.35
C ILE A 221 -2.56 8.03 6.98
N ALA A 222 -1.37 8.38 6.48
CA ALA A 222 -0.10 7.92 7.02
C ALA A 222 0.07 8.32 8.49
N ALA A 223 -0.20 9.60 8.81
CA ALA A 223 -0.13 10.11 10.17
C ALA A 223 -1.11 9.39 11.12
N LEU A 224 -2.30 9.04 10.64
CA LEU A 224 -3.28 8.28 11.43
C LEU A 224 -2.80 6.87 11.74
N ILE A 225 -2.27 6.17 10.74
CA ILE A 225 -1.69 4.85 10.95
C ILE A 225 -0.51 4.95 11.92
N GLU A 226 0.44 5.88 11.70
CA GLU A 226 1.60 6.10 12.57
C GLU A 226 1.21 6.39 14.02
N SER A 227 0.17 7.20 14.23
CA SER A 227 -0.31 7.53 15.57
C SER A 227 -0.85 6.33 16.35
N SER A 228 -1.19 5.24 15.65
CA SER A 228 -1.69 3.99 16.25
C SER A 228 -0.57 2.96 16.50
N LEU A 229 0.64 3.20 15.99
CA LEU A 229 1.80 2.33 16.13
C LEU A 229 2.63 2.66 17.39
N ASP A 230 3.52 1.74 17.77
CA ASP A 230 4.46 1.95 18.88
C ASP A 230 5.57 2.94 18.49
N PRO A 231 5.69 4.09 19.18
CA PRO A 231 6.66 5.13 18.80
C PRO A 231 8.12 4.69 18.98
N VAL A 232 8.39 3.78 19.93
CA VAL A 232 9.76 3.28 20.17
C VAL A 232 10.24 2.42 19.00
N SER A 233 9.37 1.54 18.50
CA SER A 233 9.66 0.68 17.35
C SER A 233 9.78 1.50 16.06
N LEU A 234 8.93 2.52 15.87
CA LEU A 234 9.08 3.48 14.77
C LEU A 234 10.40 4.26 14.84
N ALA A 235 10.80 4.75 16.01
CA ALA A 235 12.07 5.46 16.18
C ALA A 235 13.29 4.56 15.91
N LYS A 236 13.21 3.27 16.29
CA LYS A 236 14.24 2.28 15.92
C LYS A 236 14.29 2.10 14.40
N LEU A 237 13.14 1.91 13.75
CA LEU A 237 13.06 1.72 12.31
C LEU A 237 13.59 2.93 11.52
N ALA A 238 13.22 4.14 11.92
CA ALA A 238 13.67 5.38 11.28
C ALA A 238 15.19 5.51 11.21
N ARG A 239 15.93 5.00 12.21
CA ARG A 239 17.40 5.01 12.26
C ARG A 239 18.07 4.01 11.32
N THR A 240 17.33 3.06 10.76
CA THR A 240 17.88 2.01 9.88
C THR A 240 18.00 2.45 8.42
N GLY A 241 17.28 3.51 8.01
CA GLY A 241 17.19 3.89 6.60
C GLY A 241 16.27 3.00 5.75
N ALA A 242 15.59 2.01 6.34
CA ALA A 242 14.54 1.22 5.68
C ALA A 242 13.23 2.00 5.45
N GLY A 243 13.11 3.22 6.01
CA GLY A 243 11.89 4.02 5.94
C GLY A 243 10.77 3.49 6.84
N ARG A 244 9.56 4.02 6.68
CA ARG A 244 8.33 3.70 7.42
C ARG A 244 7.62 2.53 6.75
N HIS A 245 8.36 1.44 6.62
CA HIS A 245 7.90 0.20 6.03
C HIS A 245 7.24 -0.67 7.10
N LEU A 246 5.92 -0.93 6.96
CA LEU A 246 5.11 -1.62 7.97
C LEU A 246 5.57 -3.05 8.28
N GLY A 247 6.11 -3.76 7.29
CA GLY A 247 6.68 -5.09 7.51
C GLY A 247 7.93 -5.09 8.41
N CYS A 248 8.92 -4.25 8.12
CA CYS A 248 10.05 -4.05 9.01
C CYS A 248 9.63 -3.59 10.41
N TYR A 249 8.63 -2.71 10.52
CA TYR A 249 8.05 -2.33 11.80
C TYR A 249 7.48 -3.54 12.56
N ASN A 250 6.65 -4.36 11.92
CA ASN A 250 6.11 -5.59 12.51
C ASN A 250 7.22 -6.53 12.95
N TRP A 251 8.28 -6.67 12.15
CA TRP A 251 9.40 -7.57 12.44
C TRP A 251 10.17 -7.14 13.70
N LEU A 252 10.33 -5.83 13.91
CA LEU A 252 10.88 -5.28 15.15
C LEU A 252 9.94 -5.45 16.35
N ARG A 253 8.63 -5.42 16.11
CA ARG A 253 7.60 -5.44 17.16
C ARG A 253 7.29 -6.83 17.71
N ILE A 254 7.29 -7.86 16.86
CA ILE A 254 6.88 -9.24 17.22
C ILE A 254 7.77 -9.84 18.32
N GLU A 255 9.08 -9.56 18.31
CA GLU A 255 10.01 -10.01 19.36
C GLU A 255 10.86 -8.83 19.88
N PRO A 256 10.33 -8.04 20.85
CA PRO A 256 11.00 -6.84 21.33
C PRO A 256 12.40 -7.08 21.89
N ALA A 257 12.64 -8.26 22.48
CA ALA A 257 13.93 -8.68 23.01
C ALA A 257 15.03 -8.75 21.93
N ARG A 258 14.65 -9.04 20.67
CA ARG A 258 15.57 -9.16 19.53
C ARG A 258 15.55 -7.94 18.61
N ALA A 259 14.74 -6.93 18.92
CA ALA A 259 14.55 -5.74 18.09
C ALA A 259 15.86 -4.98 17.83
N ALA A 260 16.83 -5.00 18.76
CA ALA A 260 18.12 -4.33 18.58
C ALA A 260 18.95 -5.00 17.46
N HIS A 261 19.10 -6.33 17.48
CA HIS A 261 19.81 -7.07 16.44
C HIS A 261 19.11 -6.97 15.08
N ARG A 262 17.77 -7.07 15.06
CA ARG A 262 16.98 -6.89 13.84
C ARG A 262 17.12 -5.47 13.26
N ALA A 263 17.15 -4.45 14.11
CA ALA A 263 17.42 -3.08 13.69
C ALA A 263 18.84 -2.89 13.18
N HIS A 264 19.84 -3.54 13.79
CA HIS A 264 21.21 -3.54 13.29
C HIS A 264 21.28 -4.13 11.87
N MET A 265 20.65 -5.29 11.64
CA MET A 265 20.58 -5.91 10.32
C MET A 265 19.94 -5.00 9.27
N LEU A 266 18.83 -4.33 9.61
CA LEU A 266 18.18 -3.37 8.72
C LEU A 266 19.06 -2.15 8.45
N ALA A 267 19.83 -1.68 9.44
CA ALA A 267 20.75 -0.55 9.26
C ALA A 267 21.93 -0.89 8.36
N SER A 268 22.44 -2.13 8.43
CA SER A 268 23.52 -2.61 7.57
C SER A 268 23.07 -2.90 6.15
N LEU A 269 21.85 -3.40 5.96
CA LEU A 269 21.28 -3.74 4.65
C LEU A 269 19.87 -3.17 4.45
N PRO A 270 19.68 -1.84 4.45
CA PRO A 270 18.36 -1.25 4.29
C PRO A 270 17.76 -1.48 2.89
N ALA A 271 18.61 -1.71 1.88
CA ALA A 271 18.16 -2.11 0.55
C ALA A 271 17.44 -3.48 0.53
N PHE A 272 17.57 -4.27 1.60
CA PHE A 272 16.97 -5.58 1.75
C PHE A 272 15.70 -5.53 2.63
N ALA A 273 15.19 -4.34 2.96
CA ALA A 273 14.02 -4.15 3.83
C ALA A 273 12.80 -4.97 3.37
N ASP A 274 12.41 -4.86 2.09
CA ASP A 274 11.29 -5.59 1.50
C ASP A 274 11.53 -7.11 1.61
N PHE A 275 12.75 -7.56 1.29
CA PHE A 275 13.13 -8.97 1.42
C PHE A 275 13.00 -9.49 2.86
N PHE A 276 13.48 -8.73 3.85
CA PHE A 276 13.40 -9.13 5.25
C PHE A 276 11.96 -9.17 5.74
N ALA A 277 11.15 -8.16 5.37
CA ALA A 277 9.73 -8.16 5.71
C ALA A 277 9.00 -9.37 5.10
N ASP A 278 9.25 -9.68 3.83
CA ASP A 278 8.64 -10.82 3.15
C ASP A 278 9.04 -12.16 3.78
N SER A 279 10.33 -12.29 4.11
CA SER A 279 10.96 -13.59 4.39
C SER A 279 11.07 -13.93 5.86
N LEU A 280 10.98 -12.94 6.75
CA LEU A 280 11.19 -13.12 8.20
C LEU A 280 9.93 -12.89 9.03
N LEU A 281 8.88 -12.29 8.45
CA LEU A 281 7.53 -12.28 9.04
C LEU A 281 6.76 -13.59 8.84
N ALA A 282 7.34 -14.57 8.12
CA ALA A 282 6.90 -15.97 8.02
C ALA A 282 8.15 -16.89 8.07
N PRO A 283 8.11 -18.22 8.38
CA PRO A 283 6.98 -19.18 8.33
C PRO A 283 6.95 -20.26 9.45
N GLU A 284 5.82 -20.53 10.12
CA GLU A 284 5.69 -21.77 10.95
C GLU A 284 4.47 -22.64 10.65
N HIS A 285 3.35 -22.10 10.12
CA HIS A 285 2.21 -22.90 9.66
C HIS A 285 1.51 -22.26 8.46
N SER A 286 1.92 -22.63 7.25
CA SER A 286 1.15 -22.33 6.02
C SER A 286 0.82 -23.62 5.29
N ALA A 287 0.00 -24.46 5.93
CA ALA A 287 -0.87 -25.37 5.22
C ALA A 287 -2.19 -24.64 4.91
N SER A 288 -2.59 -24.73 3.64
CA SER A 288 -3.90 -24.37 3.08
C SER A 288 -4.21 -22.88 2.78
N ALA A 289 -4.28 -22.65 1.47
CA ALA A 289 -5.40 -22.12 0.66
C ALA A 289 -5.73 -20.61 0.63
N GLY A 290 -5.65 -20.05 -0.59
CA GLY A 290 -6.32 -18.82 -1.02
C GLY A 290 -5.60 -18.10 -2.17
N PHE A 291 -6.15 -18.18 -3.39
CA PHE A 291 -5.76 -17.56 -4.69
C PHE A 291 -5.25 -16.10 -4.65
N ASP A 292 -4.43 -15.54 -5.56
CA ASP A 292 -3.65 -16.01 -6.71
C ASP A 292 -2.58 -14.95 -7.10
N LEU A 293 -1.31 -15.21 -6.79
CA LEU A 293 -0.09 -14.67 -7.44
C LEU A 293 0.93 -15.83 -7.57
N LYS A 294 0.38 -17.02 -7.86
CA LYS A 294 0.99 -18.32 -7.56
C LYS A 294 2.34 -18.60 -8.21
N PRO A 295 2.70 -18.15 -9.42
CA PRO A 295 3.97 -18.56 -10.02
C PRO A 295 5.20 -17.91 -9.37
N LEU A 296 5.12 -16.63 -8.99
CA LEU A 296 6.25 -15.90 -8.43
C LEU A 296 6.37 -16.09 -6.91
N ALA A 297 5.24 -16.12 -6.20
CA ALA A 297 5.20 -16.43 -4.77
C ALA A 297 5.58 -17.90 -4.48
N ALA A 298 5.20 -18.86 -5.35
CA ALA A 298 5.61 -20.26 -5.17
C ALA A 298 7.12 -20.46 -5.37
N ARG A 299 7.77 -19.67 -6.24
CA ARG A 299 9.23 -19.72 -6.42
C ARG A 299 9.98 -19.14 -5.21
N SER A 300 9.47 -18.07 -4.59
CA SER A 300 10.05 -17.48 -3.37
C SER A 300 9.80 -18.31 -2.09
N GLN A 301 8.84 -19.23 -2.15
CA GLN A 301 8.50 -20.21 -1.10
C GLN A 301 9.04 -21.62 -1.37
N SER A 302 10.04 -21.77 -2.25
CA SER A 302 10.68 -23.08 -2.47
C SER A 302 11.24 -23.65 -1.16
N ALA A 303 11.37 -24.98 -1.06
CA ALA A 303 11.97 -25.63 0.12
C ALA A 303 13.37 -25.07 0.44
N HIS A 304 14.16 -24.76 -0.59
CA HIS A 304 15.45 -24.08 -0.46
C HIS A 304 15.29 -22.68 0.17
N SER A 305 14.36 -21.88 -0.36
CA SER A 305 14.11 -20.53 0.13
C SER A 305 13.61 -20.52 1.59
N LEU A 306 12.70 -21.42 1.95
CA LEU A 306 12.19 -21.56 3.32
C LEU A 306 13.28 -22.02 4.29
N HIS A 307 14.10 -23.00 3.88
CA HIS A 307 15.23 -23.47 4.68
C HIS A 307 16.17 -22.32 5.03
N TRP A 308 16.64 -21.57 4.03
CA TRP A 308 17.57 -20.46 4.25
C TRP A 308 16.94 -19.24 4.92
N ALA A 309 15.63 -19.01 4.79
CA ALA A 309 14.92 -18.01 5.59
C ALA A 309 14.95 -18.39 7.09
N GLY A 310 14.73 -19.66 7.43
CA GLY A 310 14.85 -20.15 8.79
C GLY A 310 16.26 -20.05 9.36
N VAL A 311 17.29 -20.38 8.55
CA VAL A 311 18.70 -20.21 8.93
C VAL A 311 19.01 -18.72 9.16
N LEU A 312 18.59 -17.85 8.25
CA LEU A 312 18.77 -16.41 8.36
C LEU A 312 18.12 -15.85 9.62
N ARG A 313 16.86 -16.22 9.90
CA ARG A 313 16.16 -15.78 11.13
C ARG A 313 16.96 -16.14 12.37
N ARG A 314 17.41 -17.40 12.48
CA ARG A 314 18.24 -17.85 13.62
C ARG A 314 19.56 -17.10 13.72
N ALA A 315 20.25 -16.86 12.60
CA ALA A 315 21.51 -16.12 12.57
C ALA A 315 21.34 -14.67 13.04
N ILE A 316 20.31 -13.98 12.55
CA ILE A 316 19.98 -12.60 12.95
C ILE A 316 19.62 -12.55 14.43
N ASP A 317 18.75 -13.45 14.87
CA ASP A 317 18.28 -13.50 16.25
C ASP A 317 19.42 -13.85 17.23
N ALA A 318 20.44 -14.60 16.76
CA ALA A 318 21.67 -14.91 17.49
C ALA A 318 22.78 -13.83 17.34
N GLY A 319 22.58 -12.78 16.54
CA GLY A 319 23.58 -11.73 16.31
C GLY A 319 24.81 -12.18 15.53
N GLN A 320 24.67 -13.18 14.65
CA GLN A 320 25.77 -13.77 13.89
C GLN A 320 25.83 -13.22 12.46
N ASP A 321 26.43 -12.04 12.27
CA ASP A 321 26.50 -11.36 10.97
C ASP A 321 27.09 -12.23 9.86
N ARG A 322 28.15 -12.99 10.17
CA ARG A 322 28.76 -13.91 9.20
C ARG A 322 27.76 -14.94 8.70
N ALA A 323 27.01 -15.56 9.61
CA ALA A 323 26.00 -16.56 9.26
C ALA A 323 24.80 -15.93 8.53
N ALA A 324 24.46 -14.68 8.84
CA ALA A 324 23.43 -13.93 8.10
C ALA A 324 23.86 -13.67 6.65
N ILE A 325 25.10 -13.23 6.43
CA ILE A 325 25.68 -13.02 5.10
C ILE A 325 25.67 -14.32 4.29
N GLU A 326 26.15 -15.41 4.89
CA GLU A 326 26.18 -16.73 4.26
C GLU A 326 24.76 -17.20 3.91
N ALA A 327 23.78 -17.05 4.81
CA ALA A 327 22.39 -17.43 4.55
C ALA A 327 21.73 -16.59 3.45
N ILE A 328 22.01 -15.29 3.38
CA ILE A 328 21.53 -14.41 2.30
C ILE A 328 22.16 -14.85 0.96
N ALA A 329 23.46 -15.08 0.92
CA ALA A 329 24.16 -15.51 -0.28
C ALA A 329 23.61 -16.84 -0.82
N GLN A 330 23.40 -17.82 0.05
CA GLN A 330 22.80 -19.11 -0.29
C GLN A 330 21.35 -18.98 -0.77
N ARG A 331 20.57 -18.11 -0.14
CA ARG A 331 19.19 -17.86 -0.56
C ARG A 331 19.12 -17.32 -2.00
N PHE A 332 19.99 -16.39 -2.36
CA PHE A 332 20.00 -15.78 -3.69
C PHE A 332 20.87 -16.53 -4.71
N ALA A 333 21.52 -17.63 -4.31
CA ALA A 333 22.45 -18.41 -5.12
C ALA A 333 23.56 -17.55 -5.73
N VAL A 334 24.18 -16.70 -4.89
CA VAL A 334 25.33 -15.85 -5.24
C VAL A 334 26.49 -16.12 -4.28
N GLY A 335 27.71 -15.72 -4.65
CA GLY A 335 28.85 -15.81 -3.73
C GLY A 335 28.77 -14.82 -2.58
N ASP A 336 29.23 -15.22 -1.39
CA ASP A 336 29.24 -14.40 -0.16
C ASP A 336 29.81 -13.00 -0.36
N ASN A 337 30.86 -12.86 -1.18
CA ASN A 337 31.53 -11.59 -1.40
C ASN A 337 30.62 -10.54 -2.03
N VAL A 338 29.61 -10.95 -2.83
CA VAL A 338 28.59 -10.04 -3.37
C VAL A 338 27.84 -9.39 -2.23
N ILE A 339 27.40 -10.17 -1.25
CA ILE A 339 26.66 -9.69 -0.09
C ILE A 339 27.57 -8.89 0.85
N ARG A 340 28.79 -9.37 1.13
CA ARG A 340 29.79 -8.65 1.94
C ARG A 340 30.11 -7.28 1.36
N ARG A 341 30.17 -7.16 0.04
CA ARG A 341 30.46 -5.88 -0.61
C ARG A 341 29.29 -4.93 -0.48
N ILE A 342 28.05 -5.35 -0.76
CA ILE A 342 26.86 -4.49 -0.57
C ILE A 342 26.72 -4.05 0.88
N TRP A 343 27.08 -4.92 1.82
CA TRP A 343 27.10 -4.60 3.25
C TRP A 343 28.11 -3.48 3.58
N ARG A 344 29.31 -3.52 3.00
CA ARG A 344 30.37 -2.52 3.26
C ARG A 344 30.17 -1.23 2.48
N GLU A 345 29.87 -1.35 1.20
CA GLU A 345 29.80 -0.27 0.21
C GLU A 345 28.39 -0.26 -0.39
N ARG A 346 27.43 0.28 0.36
CA ARG A 346 26.05 0.37 -0.09
C ARG A 346 25.92 1.45 -1.19
N PRO A 347 25.53 1.08 -2.43
CA PRO A 347 25.26 2.06 -3.46
C PRO A 347 23.92 2.73 -3.19
N ALA A 348 23.89 4.06 -3.10
CA ALA A 348 22.64 4.81 -2.90
C ALA A 348 21.59 4.51 -3.99
N ALA A 349 22.05 4.31 -5.23
CA ALA A 349 21.22 3.98 -6.37
C ALA A 349 20.46 2.66 -6.25
N LEU A 350 20.91 1.72 -5.42
CA LEU A 350 20.25 0.42 -5.24
C LEU A 350 18.84 0.60 -4.65
N GLY A 351 18.63 1.65 -3.84
CA GLY A 351 17.33 1.93 -3.24
C GLY A 351 16.85 0.77 -2.36
N GLN A 352 15.58 0.40 -2.48
CA GLN A 352 14.94 -0.71 -1.78
C GLN A 352 14.05 -1.44 -2.80
N PRO A 353 14.64 -2.30 -3.66
CA PRO A 353 13.91 -2.96 -4.73
C PRO A 353 13.09 -4.14 -4.15
N PRO A 354 11.96 -4.49 -4.78
CA PRO A 354 11.18 -5.64 -4.36
C PRO A 354 12.02 -6.93 -4.45
N THR A 355 11.71 -7.91 -3.60
CA THR A 355 12.50 -9.15 -3.43
C THR A 355 12.84 -9.85 -4.75
N TRP A 356 11.90 -9.87 -5.71
CA TRP A 356 12.13 -10.50 -7.02
C TRP A 356 13.17 -9.75 -7.86
N HIS A 357 13.19 -8.42 -7.81
CA HIS A 357 14.12 -7.59 -8.59
C HIS A 357 15.50 -7.61 -7.96
N LEU A 358 15.55 -7.57 -6.63
CA LEU A 358 16.78 -7.73 -5.85
C LEU A 358 17.54 -9.01 -6.26
N ALA A 359 16.83 -10.14 -6.39
CA ALA A 359 17.44 -11.39 -6.82
C ALA A 359 18.09 -11.31 -8.22
N GLN A 360 17.48 -10.58 -9.15
CA GLN A 360 18.05 -10.39 -10.50
C GLN A 360 19.28 -9.49 -10.46
N VAL A 361 19.21 -8.40 -9.69
CA VAL A 361 20.32 -7.48 -9.50
C VAL A 361 21.53 -8.22 -8.91
N LEU A 362 21.34 -9.01 -7.85
CA LEU A 362 22.42 -9.77 -7.21
C LEU A 362 23.06 -10.79 -8.16
N ARG A 363 22.26 -11.52 -8.95
CA ARG A 363 22.78 -12.47 -9.95
C ARG A 363 23.55 -11.77 -11.07
N ARG A 364 23.11 -10.58 -11.49
CA ARG A 364 23.83 -9.79 -12.49
C ARG A 364 25.17 -9.28 -11.94
N LEU A 365 25.19 -8.78 -10.71
CA LEU A 365 26.42 -8.37 -10.03
C LEU A 365 27.40 -9.53 -9.81
N HIS A 366 26.88 -10.73 -9.52
CA HIS A 366 27.68 -11.94 -9.44
C HIS A 366 28.34 -12.28 -10.78
N ALA A 367 27.59 -12.17 -11.89
CA ALA A 367 28.08 -12.46 -13.23
C ALA A 367 29.12 -11.45 -13.76
N LEU A 368 29.03 -10.18 -13.37
CA LEU A 368 30.00 -9.14 -13.75
C LEU A 368 31.36 -9.33 -13.07
N GLY A 369 31.43 -10.03 -11.93
CA GLY A 369 32.63 -10.11 -11.12
C GLY A 369 32.92 -8.80 -10.36
N GLU A 370 33.66 -8.88 -9.25
CA GLU A 370 33.79 -7.73 -8.32
C GLU A 370 34.45 -6.49 -8.96
N ARG A 371 35.40 -6.65 -9.89
CA ARG A 371 36.12 -5.49 -10.45
C ARG A 371 35.26 -4.64 -11.40
N ASP A 372 34.22 -5.22 -11.96
CA ASP A 372 33.39 -4.60 -13.01
C ASP A 372 32.04 -4.11 -12.48
N TRP A 373 31.93 -3.94 -11.15
CA TRP A 373 30.72 -3.36 -10.54
C TRP A 373 30.54 -1.90 -10.96
N PRO A 374 29.29 -1.42 -11.09
CA PRO A 374 29.04 -0.04 -11.46
C PRO A 374 29.65 0.94 -10.46
N ALA A 375 30.45 1.88 -10.95
CA ALA A 375 31.10 2.91 -10.14
C ALA A 375 30.28 4.21 -10.03
N THR A 376 29.34 4.44 -10.96
CA THR A 376 28.53 5.67 -11.03
C THR A 376 27.05 5.37 -10.82
N GLU A 377 26.31 6.38 -10.36
CA GLU A 377 24.86 6.28 -10.16
C GLU A 377 24.12 5.92 -11.45
N THR A 378 24.52 6.51 -12.58
CA THR A 378 23.94 6.24 -13.90
C THR A 378 24.17 4.79 -14.33
N ALA A 379 25.36 4.24 -14.07
CA ALA A 379 25.66 2.84 -14.38
C ALA A 379 24.85 1.88 -13.49
N TRP A 380 24.65 2.22 -12.21
CA TRP A 380 23.74 1.49 -11.32
C TRP A 380 22.30 1.52 -11.83
N ARG A 381 21.77 2.69 -12.21
CA ARG A 381 20.41 2.80 -12.77
C ARG A 381 20.25 1.98 -14.06
N THR A 382 21.28 1.95 -14.89
CA THR A 382 21.31 1.14 -16.12
C THR A 382 21.26 -0.36 -15.78
N LEU A 383 22.05 -0.81 -14.81
CA LEU A 383 22.02 -2.19 -14.34
C LEU A 383 20.65 -2.56 -13.77
N LEU A 384 20.04 -1.69 -12.97
CA LEU A 384 18.70 -1.90 -12.41
C LEU A 384 17.63 -2.07 -13.50
N ALA A 385 17.65 -1.21 -14.52
CA ALA A 385 16.73 -1.29 -15.66
C ALA A 385 16.95 -2.55 -16.51
N GLN A 386 18.20 -3.00 -16.65
CA GLN A 386 18.52 -4.24 -17.37
C GLN A 386 18.22 -5.51 -16.56
N ALA A 387 18.16 -5.41 -15.23
CA ALA A 387 17.86 -6.53 -14.34
C ALA A 387 16.36 -6.84 -14.23
N VAL A 388 15.57 -6.53 -15.27
CA VAL A 388 14.16 -6.90 -15.38
C VAL A 388 14.07 -8.18 -16.21
N PRO A 389 13.43 -9.25 -15.70
CA PRO A 389 13.28 -10.48 -16.47
C PRO A 389 12.38 -10.23 -17.69
N ALA A 390 12.63 -10.94 -18.80
CA ALA A 390 11.86 -10.80 -20.03
C ALA A 390 10.34 -11.06 -19.86
N GLU A 391 9.96 -11.76 -18.79
CA GLU A 391 8.57 -12.06 -18.41
C GLU A 391 7.86 -10.89 -17.70
N ALA A 392 8.60 -9.83 -17.32
CA ALA A 392 8.09 -8.63 -16.64
C ALA A 392 8.10 -7.37 -17.53
N LEU A 393 8.51 -7.51 -18.79
CA LEU A 393 8.39 -6.53 -19.87
C LEU A 393 7.16 -6.87 -20.71
#